data_AF-A0AAJ2ABJ3-F1
#
_entry.id   AF-A0AAJ2ABJ3-F1
#
_cell.length_a   1.000
_cell.length_b   1.000
_cell.length_c   1.000
_cell.angle_alpha   90.00
_cell.angle_beta   90.00
_cell.angle_gamma   90.00
#
_symmetry.space_group_name_H-M   'P 1'
#
loop_
_entity.id
_entity.type
_entity.pdbx_description
1 polymer ?
#
loop_
_entity_poly.entity_id
_entity_poly.type
_entity_poly.pdbx_seq_one_letter_code
_entity_poly.pdbx_strand_id
1 'polypeptide(L)'
;MSTLRRVGVSLIACFPFFGHANSVLSEKELRAQCSSLHFSQVHVRACLEEKANQSERDLKQAEQNAISALAQWDEDDRFSRAARASLSTSNKSFTQYREAQCKFSASLNGGAAGNSHEIRRLACIAELNSRRAEQLRSAASELPSK
;
A
#
# COMPACT_ATOMS: atom_id res chain seq x y z
N MET A 1 23.85 -65.20 14.64
CA MET A 1 22.77 -64.25 15.00
C MET A 1 22.96 -63.00 14.16
N SER A 2 22.12 -62.80 13.15
CA SER A 2 22.23 -61.70 12.17
C SER A 2 21.46 -60.47 12.67
N THR A 3 22.12 -59.32 12.75
CA THR A 3 21.53 -58.04 13.13
C THR A 3 21.09 -57.27 11.88
N LEU A 4 19.78 -57.20 11.64
CA LEU A 4 19.20 -56.32 10.62
C LEU A 4 19.25 -54.85 11.08
N ARG A 5 19.95 -54.02 10.32
CA ARG A 5 19.99 -52.55 10.49
C ARG A 5 18.91 -51.92 9.61
N ARG A 6 17.86 -51.37 10.21
CA ARG A 6 16.80 -50.61 9.51
C ARG A 6 17.32 -49.21 9.16
N VAL A 7 17.33 -48.87 7.88
CA VAL A 7 17.57 -47.50 7.39
C VAL A 7 16.20 -46.81 7.29
N GLY A 8 16.00 -45.77 8.11
CA GLY A 8 14.82 -44.91 8.01
C GLY A 8 15.04 -43.84 6.96
N VAL A 9 14.24 -43.85 5.89
CA VAL A 9 14.19 -42.78 4.90
C VAL A 9 13.16 -41.75 5.39
N SER A 10 13.63 -40.58 5.79
CA SER A 10 12.76 -39.43 6.11
C SER A 10 12.40 -38.71 4.81
N LEU A 11 11.13 -38.73 4.42
CA LEU A 11 10.60 -37.83 3.39
C LEU A 11 10.41 -36.44 4.00
N ILE A 12 11.28 -35.50 3.66
CA ILE A 12 11.06 -34.07 3.93
C ILE A 12 10.09 -33.56 2.86
N ALA A 13 8.81 -33.38 3.22
CA ALA A 13 7.84 -32.70 2.38
C ALA A 13 8.19 -31.21 2.33
N CYS A 14 8.80 -30.78 1.22
CA CYS A 14 9.06 -29.38 0.93
C CYS A 14 7.71 -28.72 0.55
N PHE A 15 6.99 -28.20 1.55
CA PHE A 15 5.82 -27.35 1.28
C PHE A 15 6.33 -26.01 0.72
N PRO A 16 6.01 -25.64 -0.54
CA PRO A 16 6.34 -24.31 -1.04
C PRO A 16 5.67 -23.26 -0.15
N PHE A 17 6.50 -22.45 0.52
CA PHE A 17 6.04 -21.21 1.15
C PHE A 17 5.53 -20.30 0.03
N PHE A 18 4.21 -20.30 -0.20
CA PHE A 18 3.57 -19.23 -0.93
C PHE A 18 3.65 -17.97 -0.07
N GLY A 19 4.72 -17.18 -0.29
CA GLY A 19 4.80 -15.83 0.23
C GLY A 19 3.60 -15.05 -0.30
N HIS A 20 2.67 -14.71 0.58
CA HIS A 20 1.54 -13.85 0.22
C HIS A 20 2.11 -12.45 0.03
N ALA A 21 2.34 -12.06 -1.23
CA ALA A 21 2.47 -10.65 -1.55
C ALA A 21 1.13 -10.00 -1.17
N ASN A 22 1.11 -9.19 -0.10
CA ASN A 22 -0.05 -8.41 0.29
C ASN A 22 -0.26 -7.33 -0.77
N SER A 23 -0.92 -7.70 -1.87
CA SER A 23 -1.20 -6.79 -2.98
C SER A 23 -2.12 -5.66 -2.50
N VAL A 24 -1.77 -4.43 -2.85
CA VAL A 24 -2.62 -3.26 -2.58
C VAL A 24 -3.97 -3.42 -3.28
N LEU A 25 -5.04 -3.41 -2.47
CA LEU A 25 -6.41 -3.48 -2.96
C LEU A 25 -6.73 -2.25 -3.82
N SER A 26 -7.42 -2.50 -4.93
CA SER A 26 -8.00 -1.46 -5.76
C SER A 26 -9.20 -0.78 -5.11
N GLU A 27 -9.55 0.40 -5.59
CA GLU A 27 -10.76 1.16 -5.25
C GLU A 27 -12.01 0.29 -5.28
N LYS A 28 -12.14 -0.56 -6.31
CA LYS A 28 -13.27 -1.47 -6.49
C LYS A 28 -13.29 -2.55 -5.41
N GLU A 29 -12.15 -3.14 -5.09
CA GLU A 29 -12.02 -4.18 -4.07
C GLU A 29 -12.28 -3.61 -2.67
N LEU A 30 -11.79 -2.40 -2.37
CA LEU A 30 -12.05 -1.69 -1.12
C LEU A 30 -13.55 -1.42 -0.93
N ARG A 31 -14.25 -0.95 -1.98
CA ARG A 31 -15.71 -0.80 -1.94
C ARG A 31 -16.42 -2.12 -1.73
N ALA A 32 -16.02 -3.17 -2.45
CA ALA A 32 -16.62 -4.50 -2.33
C ALA A 32 -16.45 -5.06 -0.92
N GLN A 33 -15.26 -4.92 -0.34
CA GLN A 33 -14.97 -5.35 1.03
C GLN A 33 -15.81 -4.60 2.07
N CYS A 34 -15.95 -3.28 1.97
CA CYS A 34 -16.82 -2.54 2.90
C CYS A 34 -18.31 -2.86 2.69
N SER A 35 -18.74 -3.11 1.44
CA SER A 35 -20.13 -3.44 1.12
C SER A 35 -20.53 -4.85 1.55
N SER A 36 -19.59 -5.80 1.61
CA SER A 36 -19.87 -7.15 2.11
C SER A 36 -20.07 -7.18 3.64
N LEU A 37 -19.48 -6.23 4.36
CA LEU A 37 -19.60 -6.09 5.81
C LEU A 37 -20.79 -5.22 6.23
N HIS A 38 -21.29 -4.37 5.34
CA HIS A 38 -22.25 -3.31 5.69
C HIS A 38 -23.35 -3.13 4.63
N PHE A 39 -24.61 -3.14 5.08
CA PHE A 39 -25.79 -3.07 4.19
C PHE A 39 -26.29 -1.64 3.90
N SER A 40 -25.73 -0.61 4.55
CA SER A 40 -26.16 0.79 4.34
C SER A 40 -25.02 1.66 3.79
N GLN A 41 -25.35 2.64 2.95
CA GLN A 41 -24.35 3.58 2.41
C GLN A 41 -23.60 4.33 3.52
N VAL A 42 -24.24 4.61 4.66
CA VAL A 42 -23.62 5.30 5.79
C VAL A 42 -22.50 4.45 6.40
N HIS A 43 -22.76 3.17 6.65
CA HIS A 43 -21.76 2.25 7.21
C HIS A 43 -20.66 1.93 6.19
N VAL A 44 -21.00 1.79 4.90
CA VAL A 44 -19.98 1.63 3.83
C VAL A 44 -19.07 2.86 3.77
N ARG A 45 -19.63 4.08 3.84
CA ARG A 45 -18.85 5.32 3.88
C ARG A 45 -17.93 5.35 5.09
N ALA A 46 -18.42 5.04 6.29
CA ALA A 46 -17.62 5.02 7.51
C ALA A 46 -16.46 4.01 7.43
N CYS A 47 -16.71 2.81 6.89
CA CYS A 47 -15.66 1.81 6.65
C CYS A 47 -14.57 2.33 5.70
N LEU A 48 -14.96 3.02 4.61
CA LEU A 48 -14.01 3.58 3.66
C LEU A 48 -13.29 4.82 4.19
N GLU A 49 -13.92 5.59 5.06
CA GLU A 49 -13.30 6.70 5.78
C GLU A 49 -12.17 6.20 6.68
N GLU A 50 -12.39 5.12 7.45
CA GLU A 50 -11.33 4.52 8.25
C GLU A 50 -10.18 3.99 7.38
N LYS A 51 -10.49 3.35 6.25
CA LYS A 51 -9.47 2.88 5.31
C LYS A 51 -8.66 4.03 4.70
N ALA A 52 -9.31 5.12 4.32
CA ALA A 52 -8.63 6.31 3.83
C ALA A 52 -7.72 6.92 4.90
N ASN A 53 -8.21 7.08 6.12
CA ASN A 53 -7.44 7.60 7.26
C ASN A 53 -6.23 6.71 7.59
N GLN A 54 -6.42 5.38 7.63
CA GLN A 54 -5.32 4.44 7.85
C GLN A 54 -4.28 4.53 6.73
N SER A 55 -4.72 4.55 5.47
CA SER A 55 -3.80 4.65 4.32
C SER A 55 -2.97 5.95 4.34
N GLU A 56 -3.54 7.05 4.86
CA GLU A 56 -2.84 8.33 5.00
C GLU A 56 -1.75 8.26 6.08
N ARG A 57 -2.06 7.62 7.23
CA ARG A 57 -1.06 7.33 8.27
C ARG A 57 0.07 6.46 7.72
N ASP A 58 -0.27 5.41 6.99
CA ASP A 58 0.71 4.49 6.40
C ASP A 58 1.58 5.16 5.34
N LEU A 59 1.01 6.03 4.51
CA LEU A 59 1.74 6.82 3.54
C LEU A 59 2.72 7.77 4.24
N LYS A 60 2.27 8.51 5.26
CA LYS A 60 3.14 9.41 6.02
C LYS A 60 4.30 8.67 6.67
N GLN A 61 4.05 7.47 7.21
CA GLN A 61 5.12 6.63 7.76
C GLN A 61 6.09 6.17 6.67
N ALA A 62 5.60 5.77 5.48
CA ALA A 62 6.45 5.38 4.37
C ALA A 62 7.32 6.53 3.84
N GLU A 63 6.78 7.75 3.78
CA GLU A 63 7.53 8.96 3.42
C GLU A 63 8.65 9.26 4.42
N GLN A 64 8.37 9.17 5.73
CA GLN A 64 9.37 9.35 6.77
C GLN A 64 10.46 8.27 6.70
N ASN A 65 10.07 7.01 6.49
CA ASN A 65 11.02 5.91 6.34
C ASN A 65 11.91 6.09 5.12
N ALA A 66 11.37 6.55 3.99
CA ALA A 66 12.16 6.85 2.80
C ALA A 66 13.16 7.99 3.03
N ILE A 67 12.78 9.02 3.78
CA ILE A 67 13.71 10.10 4.19
C ILE A 67 14.83 9.55 5.07
N SER A 68 14.50 8.69 6.04
CA SER A 68 15.50 8.05 6.92
C SER A 68 16.43 7.14 6.14
N ALA A 69 15.92 6.33 5.21
CA ALA A 69 16.74 5.48 4.35
C ALA A 69 17.71 6.31 3.49
N LEU A 70 17.24 7.41 2.90
CA LEU A 70 18.11 8.35 2.17
C LEU A 70 19.16 9.03 3.05
N ALA A 71 18.95 9.13 4.37
CA ALA A 71 19.96 9.65 5.29
C ALA A 71 21.04 8.62 5.63
N GLN A 72 20.69 7.33 5.58
CA GLN A 72 21.59 6.20 5.83
C GLN A 72 22.19 5.60 4.55
N TRP A 73 21.77 6.07 3.37
CA TRP A 73 22.25 5.61 2.09
C TRP A 73 23.77 5.83 1.94
N ASP A 74 24.52 4.75 1.67
CA ASP A 74 25.96 4.75 1.42
C ASP A 74 26.29 5.35 0.06
N GLU A 75 26.18 6.67 -0.01
CA GLU A 75 26.41 7.46 -1.21
C GLU A 75 26.96 8.85 -0.81
N ASP A 76 27.63 9.53 -1.75
CA ASP A 76 28.03 10.93 -1.59
C ASP A 76 26.83 11.79 -1.19
N ASP A 77 27.03 12.60 -0.16
CA ASP A 77 25.97 13.43 0.43
C ASP A 77 25.29 14.36 -0.60
N ARG A 78 25.96 14.74 -1.69
CA ARG A 78 25.35 15.54 -2.76
C ARG A 78 24.19 14.81 -3.43
N PHE A 79 24.32 13.51 -3.66
CA PHE A 79 23.30 12.70 -4.31
C PHE A 79 22.17 12.36 -3.32
N SER A 80 22.50 12.04 -2.07
CA SER A 80 21.47 11.80 -1.04
C SER A 80 20.64 13.07 -0.75
N ARG A 81 21.24 14.27 -0.80
CA ARG A 81 20.50 15.54 -0.72
C ARG A 81 19.62 15.78 -1.95
N ALA A 82 20.13 15.53 -3.16
CA ALA A 82 19.36 15.68 -4.39
C ALA A 82 18.16 14.73 -4.44
N ALA A 83 18.32 13.48 -4.00
CA ALA A 83 17.26 12.49 -3.90
C ALA A 83 16.18 12.92 -2.89
N ARG A 84 16.56 13.46 -1.72
CA ARG A 84 15.61 14.01 -0.72
C ARG A 84 14.80 15.18 -1.26
N ALA A 85 15.44 16.10 -2.00
CA ALA A 85 14.74 17.21 -2.66
C ALA A 85 13.75 16.71 -3.73
N SER A 86 14.15 15.69 -4.49
CA SER A 86 13.30 15.05 -5.50
C SER A 86 12.11 14.32 -4.86
N LEU A 87 12.32 13.61 -3.75
CA LEU A 87 11.25 12.97 -2.98
C LEU A 87 10.24 13.99 -2.46
N SER A 88 10.71 15.11 -1.89
CA SER A 88 9.82 16.19 -1.42
C SER A 88 8.94 16.75 -2.55
N THR A 89 9.54 16.98 -3.72
CA THR A 89 8.80 17.45 -4.91
C THR A 89 7.81 16.39 -5.40
N SER A 90 8.25 15.13 -5.47
CA SER A 90 7.42 14.00 -5.87
C SER A 90 6.20 13.82 -4.96
N ASN A 91 6.35 13.97 -3.65
CA ASN A 91 5.24 13.85 -2.70
C ASN A 91 4.20 14.96 -2.88
N LYS A 92 4.62 16.20 -3.12
CA LYS A 92 3.72 17.31 -3.43
C LYS A 92 2.92 17.05 -4.71
N SER A 93 3.59 16.62 -5.78
CA SER A 93 2.93 16.28 -7.04
C SER A 93 1.98 15.09 -6.89
N PHE A 94 2.34 14.11 -6.06
CA PHE A 94 1.46 12.98 -5.77
C PHE A 94 0.16 13.42 -5.07
N THR A 95 0.23 14.35 -4.11
CA THR A 95 -0.99 14.89 -3.47
C THR A 95 -1.94 15.50 -4.49
N GLN A 96 -1.42 16.32 -5.40
CA GLN A 96 -2.21 16.95 -6.47
C GLN A 96 -2.82 15.91 -7.43
N TYR A 97 -2.01 14.92 -7.83
CA TYR A 97 -2.48 13.80 -8.65
C TYR A 97 -3.62 13.03 -7.96
N ARG A 98 -3.44 12.67 -6.67
CA ARG A 98 -4.44 11.93 -5.89
C ARG A 98 -5.76 12.68 -5.84
N GLU A 99 -5.73 13.98 -5.57
CA GLU A 99 -6.92 14.82 -5.52
C GLU A 99 -7.65 14.86 -6.87
N ALA A 100 -6.92 15.15 -7.95
CA ALA A 100 -7.49 15.20 -9.30
C ALA A 100 -8.06 13.83 -9.72
N GLN A 101 -7.31 12.76 -9.50
CA GLN A 101 -7.69 11.40 -9.86
C GLN A 101 -8.90 10.92 -9.07
N CYS A 102 -8.97 11.21 -7.77
CA CYS A 102 -10.12 10.78 -6.96
C CYS A 102 -11.36 11.64 -7.18
N LYS A 103 -11.20 12.91 -7.58
CA LYS A 103 -12.31 13.72 -8.11
C LYS A 103 -12.85 13.13 -9.42
N PHE A 104 -11.97 12.73 -10.34
CA PHE A 104 -12.37 12.03 -11.56
C PHE A 104 -13.08 10.71 -11.23
N SER A 105 -12.51 9.87 -10.36
CA SER A 105 -13.12 8.60 -9.95
C SER A 105 -14.53 8.80 -9.38
N ALA A 106 -14.71 9.79 -8.49
CA ALA A 106 -16.03 10.12 -7.95
C ALA A 106 -17.02 10.57 -9.04
N SER A 107 -16.57 11.28 -10.08
CA SER A 107 -17.44 11.75 -11.18
C SER A 107 -18.02 10.62 -12.01
N LEU A 108 -17.36 9.45 -12.04
CA LEU A 108 -17.79 8.27 -12.79
C LEU A 108 -19.02 7.58 -12.19
N ASN A 109 -19.61 8.11 -11.11
CA ASN A 109 -20.89 7.65 -10.57
C ASN A 109 -22.11 8.35 -11.22
N GLY A 110 -21.91 9.29 -12.14
CA GLY A 110 -23.00 9.98 -12.84
C GLY A 110 -23.92 10.73 -11.87
N GLY A 111 -25.24 10.64 -12.08
CA GLY A 111 -26.26 11.27 -11.22
C GLY A 111 -26.60 10.51 -9.94
N ALA A 112 -25.68 9.72 -9.38
CA ALA A 112 -25.95 8.92 -8.19
C ALA A 112 -26.26 9.81 -6.96
N ALA A 113 -27.30 9.43 -6.20
CA ALA A 113 -27.73 10.17 -5.01
C ALA A 113 -26.99 9.72 -3.73
N GLY A 114 -27.09 10.52 -2.68
CA GLY A 114 -26.58 10.17 -1.35
C GLY A 114 -25.04 10.15 -1.29
N ASN A 115 -24.47 9.11 -0.66
CA ASN A 115 -23.04 9.04 -0.36
C ASN A 115 -22.22 8.36 -1.47
N SER A 116 -22.81 8.01 -2.61
CA SER A 116 -22.14 7.22 -3.65
C SER A 116 -20.86 7.87 -4.17
N HIS A 117 -20.86 9.18 -4.43
CA HIS A 117 -19.66 9.92 -4.86
C HIS A 117 -18.54 9.85 -3.80
N GLU A 118 -18.91 10.04 -2.53
CA GLU A 118 -17.94 10.06 -1.43
C GLU A 118 -17.36 8.67 -1.16
N ILE A 119 -18.19 7.62 -1.21
CA ILE A 119 -17.75 6.21 -1.13
C ILE A 119 -16.64 5.94 -2.15
N ARG A 120 -16.84 6.33 -3.41
CA ARG A 120 -15.86 6.11 -4.47
C ARG A 120 -14.61 6.98 -4.31
N ARG A 121 -14.77 8.22 -3.85
CA ARG A 121 -13.63 9.12 -3.55
C ARG A 121 -12.74 8.55 -2.45
N LEU A 122 -13.33 8.11 -1.34
CA LEU A 122 -12.61 7.55 -0.19
C LEU A 122 -11.87 6.25 -0.56
N ALA A 123 -12.51 5.36 -1.30
CA ALA A 123 -11.87 4.14 -1.79
C ALA A 123 -10.68 4.45 -2.72
N CYS A 124 -10.80 5.47 -3.58
CA CYS A 124 -9.70 5.90 -4.45
C CYS A 124 -8.52 6.46 -3.64
N ILE A 125 -8.79 7.26 -2.60
CA ILE A 125 -7.75 7.80 -1.72
C ILE A 125 -7.00 6.66 -1.03
N ALA A 126 -7.75 5.71 -0.47
CA ALA A 126 -7.18 4.54 0.18
C ALA A 126 -6.27 3.73 -0.75
N GLU A 127 -6.74 3.41 -1.96
CA GLU A 127 -5.92 2.72 -2.96
C GLU A 127 -4.63 3.50 -3.27
N LEU A 128 -4.74 4.77 -3.69
CA LEU A 128 -3.58 5.52 -4.17
C LEU A 128 -2.55 5.74 -3.06
N ASN A 129 -2.99 6.01 -1.84
CA ASN A 129 -2.10 6.11 -0.69
C ASN A 129 -1.35 4.80 -0.42
N SER A 130 -2.06 3.67 -0.42
CA SER A 130 -1.46 2.36 -0.20
C SER A 130 -0.45 1.99 -1.30
N ARG A 131 -0.77 2.27 -2.57
CA ARG A 131 0.16 2.04 -3.71
C ARG A 131 1.41 2.90 -3.57
N ARG A 132 1.26 4.18 -3.24
CA ARG A 132 2.39 5.09 -3.06
C ARG A 132 3.27 4.67 -1.87
N ALA A 133 2.65 4.26 -0.77
CA ALA A 133 3.38 3.75 0.39
C ALA A 133 4.20 2.49 0.05
N GLU A 134 3.65 1.58 -0.76
CA GLU A 134 4.38 0.41 -1.28
C GLU A 134 5.55 0.83 -2.16
N GLN A 135 5.35 1.71 -3.14
CA GLN A 135 6.42 2.22 -4.01
C GLN A 135 7.58 2.83 -3.20
N LEU A 136 7.26 3.63 -2.18
CA LEU A 136 8.27 4.25 -1.31
C LEU A 136 9.03 3.22 -0.47
N ARG A 137 8.33 2.21 0.07
CA ARG A 137 8.96 1.12 0.83
C ARG A 137 9.88 0.29 -0.06
N SER A 138 9.45 -0.08 -1.26
CA SER A 138 10.27 -0.81 -2.23
C SER A 138 11.52 -0.02 -2.60
N ALA A 139 11.36 1.24 -3.02
CA ALA A 139 12.50 2.10 -3.38
C ALA A 139 13.48 2.29 -2.21
N ALA A 140 12.97 2.47 -0.99
CA ALA A 140 13.82 2.60 0.20
C ALA A 140 14.57 1.30 0.54
N SER A 141 13.97 0.13 0.30
CA SER A 141 14.61 -1.16 0.59
C SER A 141 15.74 -1.53 -0.36
N GLU A 142 15.83 -0.86 -1.51
CA GLU A 142 16.87 -1.06 -2.52
C GLU A 142 18.12 -0.20 -2.29
N LEU A 143 18.08 0.75 -1.33
CA LEU A 143 19.21 1.63 -1.03
C LEU A 143 20.26 0.89 -0.18
N PRO A 144 21.53 0.83 -0.61
CA PRO A 144 22.62 0.33 0.22
C PRO A 144 22.79 1.21 1.46
N SER A 145 22.85 0.63 2.66
CA SER A 145 23.11 1.40 3.89
C SER A 145 24.60 1.50 4.20
N LYS A 146 25.01 2.59 4.83
CA LYS A 146 26.34 2.78 5.44
C LYS A 146 26.64 1.76 6.53
#